data_AF-A0A6G1GD00-F1
#
_entry.id   AF-A0A6G1GD00-F1
#
_cell.length_a   1.000
_cell.length_b   1.000
_cell.length_c   1.000
_cell.angle_alpha   90.00
_cell.angle_beta   90.00
_cell.angle_gamma   90.00
#
_symmetry.space_group_name_H-M   'P 1'
#
loop_
_entity.id
_entity.type
_entity.pdbx_description
1 polymer ?
#
loop_
_entity_poly.entity_id
_entity_poly.type
_entity_poly.pdbx_seq_one_letter_code
_entity_poly.pdbx_strand_id
1 'polypeptide(L)' 'MAQTPAQRKANEKFAKLESAKRGKPQNSIKKGGEKGKSPISTSWIIVLAFLICGGVIFEVLRMFF' A
#
# COMPACT_ATOMS: atom_id res chain seq x y z
N MET A 1 -39.37 -29.52 5.75
CA MET A 1 -39.71 -28.73 4.55
C MET A 1 -38.42 -28.44 3.80
N ALA A 2 -38.24 -29.07 2.64
CA ALA A 2 -37.10 -28.79 1.78
C ALA A 2 -37.40 -27.53 0.94
N GLN A 3 -36.39 -26.69 0.77
CA GLN A 3 -36.51 -25.48 -0.01
C GLN A 3 -36.75 -25.85 -1.48
N THR A 4 -37.78 -25.27 -2.10
CA THR A 4 -38.10 -25.60 -3.51
C THR A 4 -37.03 -25.03 -4.45
N PRO A 5 -36.84 -25.62 -5.65
CA PRO A 5 -35.91 -25.07 -6.64
C PRO A 5 -36.18 -23.60 -6.98
N ALA A 6 -37.45 -23.20 -6.97
CA ALA A 6 -37.87 -21.82 -7.17
C ALA A 6 -37.42 -20.89 -6.03
N GLN A 7 -37.56 -21.34 -4.77
CA GLN A 7 -37.08 -20.59 -3.60
C GLN A 7 -35.55 -20.45 -3.59
N ARG A 8 -34.82 -21.50 -3.99
CA ARG A 8 -33.35 -21.44 -4.11
C ARG A 8 -32.91 -20.36 -5.10
N LYS A 9 -33.55 -20.31 -6.28
CA LYS A 9 -33.27 -19.28 -7.30
C LYS A 9 -33.62 -17.87 -6.83
N ALA A 10 -34.69 -17.71 -6.04
CA ALA A 10 -35.06 -16.42 -5.46
C ALA A 10 -34.05 -15.96 -4.40
N ASN A 11 -33.60 -16.86 -3.53
CA ASN A 11 -32.59 -16.57 -2.52
C ASN A 11 -31.24 -16.18 -3.14
N GLU A 12 -30.83 -16.87 -4.21
CA GLU A 12 -29.60 -16.54 -4.94
C GLU A 12 -29.68 -15.14 -5.57
N LYS A 13 -30.83 -14.74 -6.11
CA LYS A 13 -31.04 -13.38 -6.64
C LYS A 13 -30.97 -12.33 -5.53
N PHE A 14 -31.64 -12.58 -4.41
CA PHE A 14 -31.64 -11.68 -3.27
C PHE A 14 -30.22 -11.50 -2.69
N ALA A 15 -29.49 -12.60 -2.52
CA ALA A 15 -28.12 -12.58 -2.01
C ALA A 15 -27.16 -11.78 -2.91
N LYS A 16 -27.31 -11.86 -4.23
CA LYS A 16 -26.52 -11.04 -5.19
C LYS A 16 -26.85 -9.54 -5.11
N LEU A 17 -28.13 -9.20 -4.93
CA LEU A 17 -28.55 -7.81 -4.77
C LEU A 17 -28.07 -7.23 -3.43
N GLU A 18 -28.11 -8.03 -2.37
CA GLU A 18 -27.64 -7.62 -1.04
C GLU A 18 -26.11 -7.47 -1.03
N SER A 19 -25.38 -8.40 -1.64
CA SER A 19 -23.91 -8.31 -1.73
C SER A 19 -23.44 -7.12 -2.58
N ALA A 20 -24.17 -6.75 -3.62
CA ALA A 20 -23.90 -5.54 -4.41
C ALA A 20 -24.15 -4.24 -3.61
N LYS A 21 -25.13 -4.24 -2.68
CA LYS A 21 -25.46 -3.09 -1.83
C LYS A 21 -24.51 -2.90 -0.65
N ARG A 22 -23.85 -3.97 -0.19
CA ARG A 22 -22.93 -3.95 0.96
C ARG A 22 -21.60 -3.21 0.73
N GLY A 23 -21.40 -2.56 -0.42
CA GLY A 23 -20.18 -1.82 -0.73
C GLY A 23 -18.96 -2.73 -0.90
N LYS A 24 -17.75 -2.15 -0.92
CA LYS A 24 -16.52 -2.93 -1.05
C LYS A 24 -16.32 -3.80 0.20
N PRO A 25 -16.04 -5.10 0.07
CA PRO A 25 -15.71 -5.92 1.23
C PRO A 25 -14.50 -5.32 1.95
N GLN A 26 -14.57 -5.20 3.28
CA GLN A 26 -13.50 -4.70 4.14
C GLN A 26 -12.16 -5.44 3.88
N ASN A 27 -12.24 -6.70 3.41
CA ASN A 27 -11.10 -7.53 3.02
C ASN A 27 -10.42 -7.14 1.69
N SER A 28 -10.96 -6.16 0.95
CA SER A 28 -10.29 -5.57 -0.22
C SER A 28 -9.44 -4.35 0.11
N ILE A 29 -9.33 -3.98 1.40
CA ILE A 29 -8.15 -3.26 1.87
C ILE A 29 -7.02 -4.26 1.72
N LYS A 30 -6.40 -4.25 0.54
CA LYS A 30 -5.14 -4.91 0.28
C LYS A 30 -4.27 -4.55 1.49
N LYS A 31 -3.89 -5.54 2.31
CA LYS A 31 -2.72 -5.45 3.21
C LYS A 31 -1.44 -5.32 2.35
N GLY A 32 -1.49 -4.53 1.29
CA GLY A 32 -0.45 -4.27 0.34
C GLY A 32 0.25 -3.02 0.81
N GLY A 33 1.10 -3.19 1.81
CA GLY A 33 2.22 -2.28 2.04
C GLY A 33 1.84 -0.91 2.57
N GLU A 34 1.39 -0.85 3.82
CA GLU A 34 1.99 0.15 4.71
C GLU A 34 3.44 -0.29 4.98
N LYS A 35 4.28 -0.30 3.93
CA LYS A 35 5.72 -0.28 4.11
C LYS A 35 5.94 1.00 4.90
N GLY A 36 6.17 0.87 6.20
CA GLY A 36 6.22 1.97 7.14
C GLY A 36 6.97 3.12 6.51
N LYS A 37 6.24 4.19 6.18
CA LYS A 37 6.83 5.36 5.54
C LYS A 37 7.87 5.84 6.55
N SER A 38 9.16 5.70 6.22
CA SER A 38 10.22 6.16 7.09
C SER A 38 9.93 7.63 7.43
N PRO A 39 10.06 8.05 8.69
CA PRO A 39 9.68 9.40 9.13
C PRO A 39 10.54 10.49 8.47
N ILE A 40 11.64 10.09 7.82
CA ILE A 40 12.56 10.94 7.09
C ILE A 40 12.60 10.54 5.62
N SER A 41 12.55 11.53 4.72
CA SER A 41 12.72 11.28 3.29
C SER A 41 14.16 10.85 2.98
N THR A 42 14.35 10.00 1.99
CA THR A 42 15.69 9.59 1.50
C THR A 42 16.57 10.78 1.14
N SER A 43 16.01 11.87 0.60
CA SER A 43 16.76 13.09 0.26
C SER A 43 17.45 13.72 1.48
N TRP A 44 16.78 13.73 2.64
CA TRP A 44 17.35 14.24 3.89
C TRP A 44 18.50 13.37 4.40
N ILE A 45 18.42 12.06 4.23
CA ILE A 45 19.52 11.15 4.57
C ILE A 45 20.76 11.46 3.74
N ILE A 46 20.58 11.69 2.44
CA ILE A 46 21.68 12.04 1.52
C ILE A 46 22.34 13.36 1.93
N VAL A 47 21.54 14.39 2.24
CA VAL A 47 22.07 15.69 2.70
C VAL A 47 22.85 15.55 4.00
N LEU A 48 22.33 14.79 4.98
CA LEU A 48 23.03 14.56 6.25
C LEU A 48 24.33 13.78 6.05
N ALA A 49 24.32 12.74 5.22
CA ALA A 49 25.53 11.99 4.89
C ALA A 49 26.58 12.88 4.20
N PHE A 50 26.15 13.80 3.32
CA PHE A 50 27.01 14.78 2.70
C PHE A 50 27.56 15.81 3.70
N LEU A 51 26.80 16.24 4.71
CA LEU A 51 27.34 17.15 5.73
C LEU A 51 28.44 16.48 6.58
N ILE A 52 28.34 15.18 6.81
CA ILE A 52 29.34 14.40 7.57
C ILE A 52 30.57 14.10 6.69
N CYS A 53 30.36 13.68 5.44
CA CYS A 53 31.43 13.17 4.56
C CYS A 53 31.83 14.14 3.42
N GLY A 54 31.20 15.30 3.31
CA GLY A 54 31.31 16.19 2.16
C GLY A 54 32.71 16.75 1.98
N GLY A 55 33.44 16.99 3.07
CA GLY A 55 34.83 17.42 3.02
C GLY A 55 35.73 16.41 2.30
N VAL A 56 35.55 15.12 2.56
CA VAL A 56 36.30 14.03 1.89
C VAL A 56 35.97 13.99 0.40
N ILE A 57 34.72 14.22 0.03
CA ILE A 57 34.31 14.28 -1.38
C ILE A 57 35.01 15.44 -2.10
N PHE A 58 35.09 16.61 -1.48
CA PHE A 58 35.79 17.76 -2.05
C PHE A 58 37.31 17.56 -2.11
N GLU A 59 37.91 16.86 -1.14
CA GLU A 59 39.33 16.53 -1.14
C GLU A 59 39.69 15.54 -2.25
N VAL A 60 38.85 14.53 -2.49
CA VAL A 60 39.00 13.62 -3.63
C VAL A 60 38.82 14.37 -4.95
N LEU A 61 37.82 15.23 -5.08
CA LEU A 61 37.64 16.05 -6.29
C LEU A 61 38.86 16.94 -6.55
N ARG A 62 39.42 17.56 -5.51
CA ARG A 62 40.67 18.37 -5.56
C ARG A 62 41.88 17.55 -6.02
N MET A 63 41.91 16.24 -5.75
CA MET A 63 43.01 15.37 -6.17
C MET A 63 42.99 15.12 -7.69
N PHE A 64 41.81 15.15 -8.30
CA PHE A 64 41.62 14.89 -9.73
C PHE A 64 41.46 16.16 -10.60
N PHE A 65 41.09 17.30 -10.00
CA PHE A 65 40.89 18.61 -10.64
C PHE A 65 41.77 19.69 -10.00
#